data_AF-A0A7Y5CY55-F1
#
_entry.id   AF-A0A7Y5CY55-F1
#
_cell.length_a   1.000
_cell.length_b   1.000
_cell.length_c   1.000
_cell.angle_alpha   90.00
_cell.angle_beta   90.00
_cell.angle_gamma   90.00
#
_symmetry.space_group_name_H-M   'P 1'
#
loop_
_entity.id
_entity.type
_entity.pdbx_description
1 polymer ?
#
loop_
_entity_poly.entity_id
_entity_poly.type
_entity_poly.pdbx_seq_one_letter_code
_entity_poly.pdbx_strand_id
1 'polypeptide(L)'
;MRCRFRTALAFVVLALGIAAPAIAQDANIIEHGKDISAANVGPAAEGFRELKSYAGAAIKDGSTYPFAREIAAAATYGGFEVKVPHLLIEGAAFTSALDIYTSKPVVLRGVSIRPKEHSPVALLTRPGAGAVYVLWSDLGGGGARAVDAAIAVRADNATIFRSRISGAADGLSVSGSHVRIFENFIETRPASAGDHNDAIQLLGAPRDIEIARNKILNRNPQTSCITILGSRIDVRDNYMSGGGWTIYGGANNNGHNPKSRQGGASGVSVTNTIFGREYFAKSGNFGPVSYWDKTNTWTNNHYREGTLVAP
;
A
#
# COMPACT_ATOMS: atom_id res chain seq x y z
N MET A 1 20.30 51.23 -60.94
CA MET A 1 19.95 49.86 -60.49
C MET A 1 20.97 49.40 -59.46
N ARG A 2 20.60 49.32 -58.17
CA ARG A 2 21.45 48.78 -57.10
C ARG A 2 20.76 47.53 -56.55
N CYS A 3 21.29 46.36 -56.90
CA CYS A 3 20.79 45.07 -56.45
C CYS A 3 21.46 44.73 -55.10
N ARG A 4 20.69 44.63 -54.02
CA ARG A 4 21.16 44.21 -52.70
C ARG A 4 20.99 42.70 -52.56
N PHE A 5 22.08 41.96 -52.41
CA PHE A 5 22.06 40.57 -51.95
C PHE A 5 21.91 40.54 -50.41
N ARG A 6 20.91 39.82 -49.91
CA ARG A 6 20.77 39.49 -48.49
C ARG A 6 21.27 38.06 -48.28
N THR A 7 22.34 37.90 -47.53
CA THR A 7 22.86 36.61 -47.08
C THR A 7 22.08 36.17 -45.84
N ALA A 8 21.34 35.06 -45.94
CA ALA A 8 20.68 34.44 -44.80
C ALA A 8 21.66 33.47 -44.11
N LEU A 9 21.95 33.74 -42.84
CA LEU A 9 22.78 32.89 -41.98
C LEU A 9 21.87 31.82 -41.35
N ALA A 10 22.03 30.56 -41.75
CA ALA A 10 21.30 29.44 -41.17
C ALA A 10 21.97 28.99 -39.86
N PHE A 11 21.28 29.14 -38.74
CA PHE A 11 21.66 28.55 -37.46
C PHE A 11 21.30 27.06 -37.48
N VAL A 12 22.31 26.19 -37.47
CA VAL A 12 22.14 24.76 -37.23
C VAL A 12 22.14 24.54 -35.72
N VAL A 13 20.96 24.32 -35.14
CA VAL A 13 20.83 23.87 -33.75
C VAL A 13 21.05 22.36 -33.74
N LEU A 14 22.22 21.93 -33.28
CA LEU A 14 22.51 20.52 -33.01
C LEU A 14 21.75 20.11 -31.74
N ALA A 15 20.56 19.55 -31.89
CA ALA A 15 19.84 18.92 -30.79
C ALA A 15 20.55 17.60 -30.45
N LEU A 16 21.37 17.60 -29.40
CA LEU A 16 21.85 16.38 -28.76
C LEU A 16 20.65 15.69 -28.10
N GLY A 17 19.97 14.84 -28.87
CA GLY A 17 18.93 13.96 -28.38
C GLY A 17 19.55 12.95 -27.42
N ILE A 18 19.51 13.23 -26.12
CA ILE A 18 19.67 12.20 -25.10
C ILE A 18 18.46 11.27 -25.30
N ALA A 19 18.70 10.11 -25.89
CA ALA A 19 17.69 9.07 -25.99
C ALA A 19 17.16 8.81 -24.58
N ALA A 20 15.87 9.08 -24.35
CA ALA A 20 15.21 8.63 -23.14
C ALA A 20 15.45 7.12 -23.04
N PRO A 21 15.86 6.59 -21.87
CA PRO A 21 16.01 5.16 -21.71
C PRO A 21 14.72 4.49 -22.16
N ALA A 22 14.84 3.53 -23.07
CA ALA A 22 13.72 2.74 -23.54
C ALA A 22 12.91 2.29 -22.32
N ILE A 23 11.65 2.71 -22.28
CA ILE A 23 10.69 2.24 -21.29
C ILE A 23 10.75 0.72 -21.37
N ALA A 24 11.15 0.06 -20.29
CA ALA A 24 11.15 -1.38 -20.20
C ALA A 24 9.76 -1.88 -20.60
N GLN A 25 9.68 -2.46 -21.80
CA GLN A 25 8.52 -3.17 -22.30
C GLN A 25 8.13 -4.26 -21.29
N ASP A 26 6.84 -4.31 -20.97
CA ASP A 26 6.15 -5.31 -20.15
C ASP A 26 6.52 -5.37 -18.66
N ALA A 27 6.19 -4.30 -17.92
CA ALA A 27 6.02 -4.41 -16.48
C ALA A 27 4.81 -5.33 -16.17
N ASN A 28 5.07 -6.64 -16.19
CA ASN A 28 4.17 -7.79 -15.92
C ASN A 28 2.76 -7.38 -15.49
N ILE A 29 1.78 -7.62 -16.37
CA ILE A 29 0.36 -7.50 -16.02
C ILE A 29 0.12 -8.39 -14.80
N ILE A 30 -0.30 -7.78 -13.69
CA ILE A 30 -0.72 -8.51 -12.50
C ILE A 30 -2.22 -8.74 -12.64
N GLU A 31 -2.59 -9.97 -13.00
CA GLU A 31 -3.99 -10.35 -13.09
C GLU A 31 -4.55 -10.69 -11.71
N HIS A 32 -3.72 -11.29 -10.86
CA HIS A 32 -4.14 -11.75 -9.54
C HIS A 32 -2.99 -11.64 -8.52
N GLY A 33 -3.33 -11.55 -7.23
CA GLY A 33 -2.35 -11.49 -6.15
C GLY A 33 -1.41 -12.69 -6.05
N LYS A 34 -1.68 -13.79 -6.77
CA LYS A 34 -0.79 -14.97 -6.81
C LYS A 34 0.49 -14.68 -7.61
N ASP A 35 0.41 -13.72 -8.53
CA ASP A 35 1.48 -13.31 -9.45
C ASP A 35 2.42 -12.28 -8.80
N ILE A 36 2.04 -11.75 -7.63
CA ILE A 36 2.87 -10.86 -6.83
C ILE A 36 3.95 -11.65 -6.08
N SER A 37 5.16 -11.11 -6.07
CA SER A 37 6.31 -11.61 -5.32
C SER A 37 7.13 -10.43 -4.78
N ALA A 38 7.98 -10.67 -3.78
CA ALA A 38 8.86 -9.63 -3.27
C ALA A 38 9.85 -9.10 -4.33
N ALA A 39 10.04 -9.80 -5.46
CA ALA A 39 10.95 -9.41 -6.54
C ALA A 39 10.32 -8.47 -7.57
N ASN A 40 8.98 -8.45 -7.71
CA ASN A 40 8.28 -7.63 -8.70
C ASN A 40 7.51 -6.45 -8.11
N VAL A 41 7.77 -6.13 -6.84
CA VAL A 41 7.26 -4.94 -6.15
C VAL A 41 8.40 -4.22 -5.43
N GLY A 42 8.14 -3.00 -4.96
CA GLY A 42 9.10 -2.19 -4.22
C GLY A 42 10.11 -1.47 -5.12
N PRO A 43 11.11 -0.78 -4.53
CA PRO A 43 11.93 0.19 -5.25
C PRO A 43 12.73 -0.44 -6.40
N ALA A 44 13.32 -1.62 -6.17
CA ALA A 44 14.14 -2.30 -7.15
C ALA A 44 13.35 -2.72 -8.41
N ALA A 45 12.07 -3.08 -8.25
CA ALA A 45 11.20 -3.48 -9.36
C ALA A 45 10.88 -2.31 -10.31
N GLU A 46 10.95 -1.07 -9.80
CA GLU A 46 10.80 0.17 -10.56
C GLU A 46 12.17 0.81 -10.93
N GLY A 47 13.27 0.06 -10.75
CA GLY A 47 14.61 0.48 -11.16
C GLY A 47 15.38 1.35 -10.15
N PHE A 48 14.84 1.59 -8.94
CA PHE A 48 15.56 2.28 -7.88
C PHE A 48 16.55 1.32 -7.19
N ARG A 49 17.81 1.35 -7.63
CA ARG A 49 18.89 0.48 -7.10
C ARG A 49 19.69 1.12 -5.98
N GLU A 50 19.88 2.43 -6.04
CA GLU A 50 20.60 3.20 -5.03
C GLU A 50 19.66 4.25 -4.44
N LEU A 51 19.40 4.14 -3.14
CA LEU A 51 18.54 5.06 -2.41
C LEU A 51 19.38 6.01 -1.57
N LYS A 52 19.09 7.31 -1.67
CA LYS A 52 19.77 8.31 -0.85
C LYS A 52 19.24 8.27 0.58
N SER A 53 20.13 8.14 1.55
CA SER A 53 19.75 8.03 2.96
C SER A 53 19.37 9.39 3.57
N TYR A 54 18.28 9.39 4.32
CA TYR A 54 17.79 10.52 5.09
C TYR A 54 17.31 10.05 6.47
N ALA A 55 17.35 10.95 7.46
CA ALA A 55 16.53 10.78 8.65
C ALA A 55 15.06 11.01 8.27
N GLY A 56 14.16 10.25 8.89
CA GLY A 56 12.72 10.52 8.85
C GLY A 56 12.38 11.88 9.46
N ALA A 57 11.21 12.40 9.12
CA ALA A 57 10.76 13.74 9.43
C ALA A 57 9.23 13.83 9.40
N ALA A 58 8.70 14.90 10.00
CA ALA A 58 7.32 15.30 9.82
C ALA A 58 7.20 16.24 8.60
N ILE A 59 6.35 15.89 7.64
CA ILE A 59 6.07 16.68 6.43
C ILE A 59 4.87 17.59 6.67
N LYS A 60 5.11 18.90 6.69
CA LYS A 60 4.15 19.94 7.07
C LYS A 60 4.08 21.03 6.00
N ASP A 61 2.95 21.74 5.97
CA ASP A 61 2.78 22.89 5.08
C ASP A 61 3.81 23.99 5.39
N GLY A 62 4.23 24.72 4.34
CA GLY A 62 5.21 25.81 4.44
C GLY A 62 6.65 25.39 4.73
N SER A 63 6.94 24.08 4.82
CA SER A 63 8.28 23.55 5.08
C SER A 63 8.95 23.04 3.80
N THR A 64 10.28 23.13 3.76
CA THR A 64 11.11 22.59 2.67
C THR A 64 11.96 21.43 3.16
N TYR A 65 12.20 20.44 2.29
CA TYR A 65 12.92 19.22 2.67
C TYR A 65 13.98 18.86 1.62
N PRO A 66 15.17 18.40 2.02
CA PRO A 66 16.24 18.03 1.09
C PRO A 66 15.96 16.73 0.30
N PHE A 67 14.86 16.05 0.60
CA PHE A 67 14.41 14.81 -0.04
C PHE A 67 13.06 14.97 -0.77
N ALA A 68 12.44 16.15 -0.68
CA ALA A 68 11.16 16.41 -1.32
C ALA A 68 11.28 17.59 -2.27
N ARG A 69 10.60 17.51 -3.41
CA ARG A 69 10.47 18.62 -4.35
C ARG A 69 9.01 18.85 -4.70
N GLU A 70 8.67 20.09 -4.96
CA GLU A 70 7.33 20.44 -5.41
C GLU A 70 7.19 20.21 -6.91
N ILE A 71 6.06 19.63 -7.30
CA ILE A 71 5.64 19.43 -8.68
C ILE A 71 4.45 20.36 -8.90
N ALA A 72 4.61 21.34 -9.78
CA ALA A 72 3.65 22.42 -9.96
C ALA A 72 2.40 22.03 -10.79
N ALA A 73 2.39 20.85 -11.39
CA ALA A 73 1.34 20.40 -12.31
C ALA A 73 1.08 18.89 -12.16
N ALA A 74 0.10 18.40 -12.91
CA ALA A 74 -0.17 16.98 -13.00
C ALA A 74 1.05 16.20 -13.50
N ALA A 75 1.26 15.00 -12.98
CA ALA A 75 2.36 14.11 -13.38
C ALA A 75 1.95 12.64 -13.29
N THR A 76 2.67 11.77 -14.00
CA THR A 76 2.43 10.31 -13.98
C THR A 76 3.65 9.56 -13.46
N TYR A 77 3.43 8.61 -12.56
CA TYR A 77 4.46 7.84 -11.87
C TYR A 77 4.19 6.33 -11.98
N GLY A 78 4.96 5.61 -12.79
CA GLY A 78 4.77 4.16 -12.95
C GLY A 78 3.33 3.77 -13.32
N GLY A 79 2.69 4.58 -14.17
CA GLY A 79 1.29 4.43 -14.59
C GLY A 79 0.25 5.15 -13.71
N PHE A 80 0.65 5.77 -12.60
CA PHE A 80 -0.26 6.50 -11.70
C PHE A 80 -0.28 7.99 -11.98
N GLU A 81 -1.43 8.49 -12.39
CA GLU A 81 -1.66 9.91 -12.60
C GLU A 81 -1.98 10.62 -11.26
N VAL A 82 -1.24 11.68 -10.97
CA VAL A 82 -1.54 12.64 -9.90
C VAL A 82 -1.91 13.97 -10.55
N LYS A 83 -3.17 14.37 -10.41
CA LYS A 83 -3.81 15.42 -11.24
C LYS A 83 -3.60 16.86 -10.77
N VAL A 84 -2.92 17.03 -9.65
CA VAL A 84 -2.81 18.31 -8.95
C VAL A 84 -1.37 18.57 -8.51
N PRO A 85 -1.01 19.82 -8.19
CA PRO A 85 0.28 20.12 -7.59
C PRO A 85 0.51 19.28 -6.33
N HIS A 86 1.72 18.75 -6.16
CA HIS A 86 2.03 17.80 -5.09
C HIS A 86 3.50 17.87 -4.68
N LEU A 87 3.82 17.27 -3.52
CA LEU A 87 5.19 16.99 -3.13
C LEU A 87 5.60 15.61 -3.65
N LEU A 88 6.77 15.52 -4.28
CA LEU A 88 7.36 14.26 -4.69
C LEU A 88 8.60 13.96 -3.84
N ILE A 89 8.62 12.75 -3.27
CA ILE A 89 9.76 12.13 -2.61
C ILE A 89 10.08 10.87 -3.40
N GLU A 90 11.25 10.82 -4.00
CA GLU A 90 11.65 9.71 -4.87
C GLU A 90 13.07 9.23 -4.58
N GLY A 91 13.29 7.90 -4.68
CA GLY A 91 14.63 7.31 -4.52
C GLY A 91 15.29 7.55 -3.16
N ALA A 92 14.49 7.66 -2.09
CA ALA A 92 14.95 7.97 -0.74
C ALA A 92 14.86 6.76 0.20
N ALA A 93 15.84 6.62 1.08
CA ALA A 93 15.85 5.64 2.17
C ALA A 93 15.81 6.35 3.52
N PHE A 94 14.76 6.11 4.32
CA PHE A 94 14.54 6.72 5.63
C PHE A 94 14.89 5.74 6.75
N THR A 95 15.78 6.18 7.65
CA THR A 95 16.23 5.37 8.80
C THR A 95 15.39 5.57 10.07
N SER A 96 14.39 6.44 10.01
CA SER A 96 13.38 6.66 11.05
C SER A 96 12.01 6.93 10.38
N ALA A 97 10.96 7.02 11.18
CA ALA A 97 9.59 7.13 10.69
C ALA A 97 9.33 8.42 9.88
N LEU A 98 8.39 8.35 8.94
CA LEU A 98 7.81 9.51 8.27
C LEU A 98 6.39 9.77 8.76
N ASP A 99 6.09 11.04 9.02
CA ASP A 99 4.77 11.49 9.48
C ASP A 99 4.25 12.60 8.56
N ILE A 100 3.10 12.39 7.92
CA ILE A 100 2.54 13.26 6.88
C ILE A 100 1.38 14.08 7.44
N TYR A 101 1.57 15.40 7.52
CA TYR A 101 0.59 16.38 8.01
C TYR A 101 0.13 17.38 6.95
N THR A 102 0.86 17.52 5.85
CA THR A 102 0.62 18.54 4.82
C THR A 102 -0.73 18.36 4.14
N SER A 103 -1.41 19.47 3.85
CA SER A 103 -2.65 19.48 3.05
C SER A 103 -2.39 19.23 1.57
N LYS A 104 -1.15 19.43 1.11
CA LYS A 104 -0.73 19.14 -0.26
C LYS A 104 -0.60 17.62 -0.45
N PRO A 105 -1.04 17.07 -1.59
CA PRO A 105 -0.81 15.66 -1.87
C PRO A 105 0.67 15.30 -1.84
N VAL A 106 0.99 14.08 -1.39
CA VAL A 106 2.37 13.59 -1.28
C VAL A 106 2.51 12.30 -2.05
N VAL A 107 3.52 12.24 -2.91
CA VAL A 107 3.92 11.04 -3.64
C VAL A 107 5.24 10.53 -3.07
N LEU A 108 5.19 9.34 -2.49
CA LEU A 108 6.34 8.55 -2.08
C LEU A 108 6.58 7.47 -3.16
N ARG A 109 7.60 7.64 -4.00
CA ARG A 109 7.89 6.73 -5.12
C ARG A 109 9.26 6.09 -4.98
N GLY A 110 9.34 4.76 -4.99
CA GLY A 110 10.65 4.11 -4.91
C GLY A 110 11.36 4.39 -3.59
N VAL A 111 10.62 4.60 -2.50
CA VAL A 111 11.22 4.91 -1.20
C VAL A 111 11.37 3.66 -0.36
N SER A 112 12.34 3.66 0.55
CA SER A 112 12.45 2.67 1.63
C SER A 112 12.26 3.38 2.96
N ILE A 113 11.36 2.91 3.82
CA ILE A 113 11.17 3.45 5.17
C ILE A 113 11.34 2.31 6.17
N ARG A 114 12.49 2.30 6.84
CA ARG A 114 12.92 1.22 7.74
C ARG A 114 13.51 1.81 9.03
N PRO A 115 12.66 2.19 10.01
CA PRO A 115 13.14 2.74 11.27
C PRO A 115 14.11 1.78 11.97
N LYS A 116 15.26 2.29 12.43
CA LYS A 116 16.28 1.51 13.13
C LYS A 116 16.02 1.39 14.63
N GLU A 117 15.42 2.41 15.23
CA GLU A 117 15.01 2.43 16.63
C GLU A 117 13.60 1.88 16.77
N HIS A 118 13.19 1.53 18.01
CA HIS A 118 11.82 1.11 18.26
C HIS A 118 10.88 2.25 17.88
N SER A 119 10.08 2.01 16.85
CA SER A 119 9.11 2.95 16.34
C SER A 119 7.78 2.22 16.22
N PRO A 120 6.67 2.80 16.69
CA PRO A 120 5.37 2.16 16.55
C PRO A 120 4.93 2.11 15.08
N VAL A 121 5.48 2.95 14.21
CA VAL A 121 5.07 3.03 12.80
C VAL A 121 6.21 3.43 11.87
N ALA A 122 6.28 2.87 10.66
CA ALA A 122 7.22 3.35 9.65
C ALA A 122 6.69 4.58 8.89
N LEU A 123 5.45 4.53 8.40
CA LEU A 123 4.78 5.66 7.75
C LEU A 123 3.42 5.96 8.42
N LEU A 124 3.22 7.19 8.85
CA LEU A 124 1.95 7.67 9.39
C LEU A 124 1.39 8.80 8.52
N THR A 125 0.14 8.64 8.06
CA THR A 125 -0.61 9.72 7.40
C THR A 125 -1.65 10.25 8.38
N ARG A 126 -1.66 11.56 8.65
CA ARG A 126 -2.52 12.14 9.70
C ARG A 126 -3.91 12.53 9.17
N PRO A 127 -4.95 12.55 10.02
CA PRO A 127 -6.24 13.09 9.63
C PRO A 127 -6.10 14.52 9.11
N GLY A 128 -6.76 14.83 7.99
CA GLY A 128 -6.69 16.15 7.34
C GLY A 128 -5.48 16.36 6.42
N ALA A 129 -4.54 15.42 6.34
CA ALA A 129 -3.50 15.46 5.30
C ALA A 129 -4.12 15.29 3.90
N GLY A 130 -3.44 15.85 2.90
CA GLY A 130 -3.79 15.64 1.49
C GLY A 130 -3.64 14.18 1.06
N ALA A 131 -4.04 13.88 -0.17
CA ALA A 131 -3.92 12.53 -0.74
C ALA A 131 -2.47 12.01 -0.66
N VAL A 132 -2.30 10.75 -0.25
CA VAL A 132 -0.96 10.13 -0.11
C VAL A 132 -0.83 8.96 -1.06
N TYR A 133 0.21 8.97 -1.88
CA TYR A 133 0.52 7.92 -2.83
C TYR A 133 1.81 7.21 -2.41
N VAL A 134 1.74 5.93 -2.08
CA VAL A 134 2.87 5.06 -1.76
C VAL A 134 3.05 4.11 -2.93
N LEU A 135 4.01 4.40 -3.79
CA LEU A 135 4.20 3.73 -5.08
C LEU A 135 5.56 3.03 -5.08
N TRP A 136 5.58 1.75 -5.44
CA TRP A 136 6.83 1.01 -5.66
C TRP A 136 7.81 1.12 -4.49
N SER A 137 7.31 1.06 -3.25
CA SER A 137 8.10 1.39 -2.05
C SER A 137 8.30 0.18 -1.15
N ASP A 138 9.25 0.26 -0.22
CA ASP A 138 9.54 -0.78 0.78
C ASP A 138 9.36 -0.23 2.20
N LEU A 139 8.40 -0.75 2.96
CA LEU A 139 8.00 -0.18 4.26
C LEU A 139 7.94 -1.24 5.37
N GLY A 140 8.37 -0.84 6.57
CA GLY A 140 8.17 -1.55 7.82
C GLY A 140 9.40 -1.52 8.73
N GLY A 141 9.60 -2.52 9.59
CA GLY A 141 10.72 -2.54 10.53
C GLY A 141 12.07 -2.88 9.91
N GLY A 142 13.15 -2.29 10.43
CA GLY A 142 14.53 -2.63 10.07
C GLY A 142 15.12 -3.74 10.96
N GLY A 143 15.83 -4.70 10.35
CA GLY A 143 16.57 -5.73 11.08
C GLY A 143 15.67 -6.68 11.89
N ALA A 144 16.10 -7.06 13.10
CA ALA A 144 15.38 -8.04 13.93
C ALA A 144 14.08 -7.51 14.53
N ARG A 145 13.84 -6.20 14.56
CA ARG A 145 12.69 -5.59 15.25
C ARG A 145 11.58 -5.23 14.28
N ALA A 146 10.36 -5.70 14.53
CA ALA A 146 9.19 -5.28 13.78
C ALA A 146 8.68 -3.94 14.34
N VAL A 147 7.99 -3.16 13.52
CA VAL A 147 7.17 -2.02 13.97
C VAL A 147 5.75 -2.51 14.26
N ASP A 148 4.98 -1.77 15.05
CA ASP A 148 3.58 -2.16 15.33
C ASP A 148 2.76 -2.09 14.04
N ALA A 149 2.88 -1.01 13.25
CA ALA A 149 2.30 -0.91 11.91
C ALA A 149 3.35 -0.46 10.87
N ALA A 150 3.46 -1.11 9.71
CA ALA A 150 4.32 -0.56 8.66
C ALA A 150 3.73 0.74 8.10
N ILE A 151 2.41 0.79 7.90
CA ILE A 151 1.70 1.98 7.44
C ILE A 151 0.46 2.23 8.29
N ALA A 152 0.39 3.37 8.96
CA ALA A 152 -0.82 3.84 9.62
C ALA A 152 -1.53 4.89 8.75
N VAL A 153 -2.62 4.49 8.10
CA VAL A 153 -3.42 5.33 7.20
C VAL A 153 -4.58 5.94 7.97
N ARG A 154 -4.39 7.15 8.50
CA ARG A 154 -5.44 7.94 9.17
C ARG A 154 -6.00 9.07 8.29
N ALA A 155 -5.34 9.39 7.17
CA ALA A 155 -5.83 10.34 6.18
C ALA A 155 -6.79 9.65 5.20
N ASP A 156 -7.68 10.43 4.60
CA ASP A 156 -8.48 9.96 3.47
C ASP A 156 -7.68 10.01 2.17
N ASN A 157 -8.14 9.32 1.13
CA ASN A 157 -7.57 9.38 -0.22
C ASN A 157 -6.11 8.89 -0.31
N ALA A 158 -5.82 7.74 0.30
CA ALA A 158 -4.52 7.10 0.20
C ALA A 158 -4.50 6.02 -0.90
N THR A 159 -3.40 5.92 -1.64
CA THR A 159 -3.15 4.85 -2.62
C THR A 159 -1.84 4.16 -2.28
N ILE A 160 -1.86 2.84 -2.09
CA ILE A 160 -0.71 2.01 -1.80
C ILE A 160 -0.61 0.97 -2.90
N PHE A 161 0.43 1.10 -3.73
CA PHE A 161 0.56 0.37 -4.98
C PHE A 161 1.95 -0.23 -5.18
N ARG A 162 1.99 -1.49 -5.62
CA ARG A 162 3.21 -2.25 -5.97
C ARG A 162 4.34 -2.07 -4.97
N SER A 163 3.99 -2.05 -3.69
CA SER A 163 4.92 -1.85 -2.60
C SER A 163 5.16 -3.17 -1.86
N ARG A 164 6.35 -3.30 -1.29
CA ARG A 164 6.70 -4.34 -0.33
C ARG A 164 6.44 -3.82 1.07
N ILE A 165 5.64 -4.54 1.84
CA ILE A 165 5.27 -4.17 3.20
C ILE A 165 5.61 -5.35 4.08
N SER A 166 6.59 -5.20 4.96
CA SER A 166 7.09 -6.33 5.74
C SER A 166 7.78 -5.92 7.02
N GLY A 167 7.94 -6.86 7.94
CA GLY A 167 8.62 -6.59 9.20
C GLY A 167 7.78 -5.70 10.12
N ALA A 168 6.47 -5.94 10.16
CA ALA A 168 5.54 -5.28 11.07
C ALA A 168 4.54 -6.29 11.65
N ALA A 169 4.02 -6.00 12.85
CA ALA A 169 2.90 -6.74 13.43
C ALA A 169 1.67 -6.57 12.54
N ASP A 170 1.31 -5.31 12.27
CA ASP A 170 0.32 -4.93 11.28
C ASP A 170 0.99 -4.43 10.00
N GLY A 171 0.60 -4.98 8.85
CA GLY A 171 1.09 -4.46 7.56
C GLY A 171 0.55 -3.04 7.32
N LEU A 172 -0.77 -2.91 7.37
CA LEU A 172 -1.45 -1.61 7.28
C LEU A 172 -2.50 -1.51 8.39
N SER A 173 -2.49 -0.41 9.13
CA SER A 173 -3.58 -0.02 10.02
C SER A 173 -4.34 1.13 9.38
N VAL A 174 -5.61 0.94 9.03
CA VAL A 174 -6.39 1.86 8.20
C VAL A 174 -7.63 2.31 8.94
N SER A 175 -7.78 3.63 9.10
CA SER A 175 -9.00 4.26 9.63
C SER A 175 -9.51 5.41 8.75
N GLY A 176 -8.73 5.82 7.74
CA GLY A 176 -9.17 6.76 6.71
C GLY A 176 -10.04 6.10 5.64
N SER A 177 -10.72 6.91 4.85
CA SER A 177 -11.66 6.51 3.79
C SER A 177 -11.10 6.77 2.40
N HIS A 178 -11.73 6.20 1.37
CA HIS A 178 -11.30 6.33 -0.03
C HIS A 178 -9.86 5.82 -0.23
N VAL A 179 -9.54 4.69 0.40
CA VAL A 179 -8.20 4.09 0.38
C VAL A 179 -8.14 2.94 -0.61
N ARG A 180 -7.08 2.90 -1.41
CA ARG A 180 -6.82 1.85 -2.40
C ARG A 180 -5.51 1.14 -2.08
N ILE A 181 -5.57 -0.17 -1.84
CA ILE A 181 -4.43 -1.03 -1.49
C ILE A 181 -4.38 -2.13 -2.53
N PHE A 182 -3.46 -2.03 -3.49
CA PHE A 182 -3.43 -3.02 -4.56
C PHE A 182 -2.06 -3.35 -5.13
N GLU A 183 -1.95 -4.60 -5.60
CA GLU A 183 -0.73 -5.17 -6.19
C GLU A 183 0.48 -5.14 -5.24
N ASN A 184 0.26 -5.18 -3.93
CA ASN A 184 1.32 -5.17 -2.93
C ASN A 184 1.71 -6.58 -2.48
N PHE A 185 2.97 -6.73 -2.06
CA PHE A 185 3.43 -7.89 -1.30
C PHE A 185 3.47 -7.53 0.18
N ILE A 186 2.60 -8.15 0.98
CA ILE A 186 2.42 -7.86 2.40
C ILE A 186 2.76 -9.13 3.20
N GLU A 187 3.75 -9.05 4.08
CA GLU A 187 4.15 -10.15 4.96
C GLU A 187 4.34 -9.66 6.39
N THR A 188 3.53 -10.16 7.32
CA THR A 188 3.62 -9.77 8.72
C THR A 188 4.49 -10.69 9.56
N ARG A 189 4.97 -10.15 10.67
CA ARG A 189 5.61 -10.92 11.74
C ARG A 189 5.30 -10.26 13.08
N PRO A 190 5.15 -11.03 14.17
CA PRO A 190 4.97 -10.44 15.50
C PRO A 190 6.08 -9.44 15.84
N ALA A 191 5.71 -8.28 16.39
CA ALA A 191 6.66 -7.36 17.00
C ALA A 191 7.07 -7.86 18.38
N SER A 192 6.11 -8.43 19.11
CA SER A 192 6.22 -9.04 20.43
C SER A 192 5.39 -10.33 20.52
N ALA A 193 5.68 -11.15 21.53
CA ALA A 193 4.88 -12.34 21.80
C ALA A 193 3.47 -11.96 22.27
N GLY A 194 2.45 -12.53 21.63
CA GLY A 194 1.04 -12.27 21.97
C GLY A 194 0.41 -11.09 21.21
N ASP A 195 1.15 -10.40 20.35
CA ASP A 195 0.59 -9.32 19.54
C ASP A 195 -0.54 -9.83 18.64
N HIS A 196 -1.59 -9.02 18.55
CA HIS A 196 -2.55 -9.12 17.45
C HIS A 196 -1.87 -8.59 16.20
N ASN A 197 -1.81 -9.44 15.18
CA ASN A 197 -1.17 -9.11 13.92
C ASN A 197 -2.19 -9.27 12.81
N ASP A 198 -2.48 -8.17 12.14
CA ASP A 198 -3.32 -8.12 10.97
C ASP A 198 -2.51 -7.60 9.78
N ALA A 199 -2.45 -8.36 8.69
CA ALA A 199 -1.72 -7.86 7.52
C ALA A 199 -2.38 -6.57 6.98
N ILE A 200 -3.70 -6.50 6.98
CA ILE A 200 -4.46 -5.26 6.80
C ILE A 200 -5.53 -5.17 7.89
N GLN A 201 -5.51 -4.10 8.66
CA GLN A 201 -6.45 -3.85 9.73
C GLN A 201 -7.31 -2.64 9.40
N LEU A 202 -8.61 -2.86 9.17
CA LEU A 202 -9.58 -1.78 9.05
C LEU A 202 -10.21 -1.54 10.43
N LEU A 203 -10.01 -0.35 11.00
CA LEU A 203 -10.51 0.01 12.32
C LEU A 203 -11.37 1.27 12.32
N GLY A 204 -12.35 1.31 13.22
CA GLY A 204 -13.31 2.40 13.29
C GLY A 204 -14.35 2.25 12.18
N ALA A 205 -14.57 3.31 11.40
CA ALA A 205 -15.59 3.29 10.35
C ALA A 205 -15.08 3.80 9.00
N PRO A 206 -13.97 3.25 8.45
CA PRO A 206 -13.52 3.62 7.12
C PRO A 206 -14.59 3.27 6.09
N ARG A 207 -14.61 3.98 4.97
CA ARG A 207 -15.52 3.67 3.87
C ARG A 207 -14.83 3.78 2.52
N ASP A 208 -15.39 3.09 1.53
CA ASP A 208 -14.89 3.09 0.15
C ASP A 208 -13.43 2.61 0.09
N ILE A 209 -13.21 1.36 0.50
CA ILE A 209 -11.89 0.76 0.56
C ILE A 209 -11.77 -0.31 -0.53
N GLU A 210 -10.73 -0.21 -1.35
CA GLU A 210 -10.35 -1.22 -2.34
C GLU A 210 -9.11 -1.98 -1.85
N ILE A 211 -9.21 -3.30 -1.74
CA ILE A 211 -8.09 -4.22 -1.47
C ILE A 211 -8.03 -5.22 -2.62
N ALA A 212 -7.15 -4.99 -3.60
CA ALA A 212 -7.18 -5.76 -4.84
C ALA A 212 -5.81 -6.33 -5.25
N ARG A 213 -5.78 -7.58 -5.75
CA ARG A 213 -4.57 -8.16 -6.38
C ARG A 213 -3.30 -8.13 -5.51
N ASN A 214 -3.44 -8.15 -4.18
CA ASN A 214 -2.30 -8.22 -3.26
C ASN A 214 -1.93 -9.67 -2.97
N LYS A 215 -0.66 -9.90 -2.62
CA LYS A 215 -0.22 -11.11 -1.91
C LYS A 215 -0.09 -10.80 -0.44
N ILE A 216 -0.88 -11.45 0.40
CA ILE A 216 -1.00 -11.17 1.82
C ILE A 216 -0.67 -12.44 2.60
N LEU A 217 0.40 -12.38 3.39
CA LEU A 217 0.95 -13.51 4.11
C LEU A 217 1.04 -13.18 5.60
N ASN A 218 0.31 -13.93 6.42
CA ASN A 218 0.37 -13.79 7.88
C ASN A 218 0.60 -15.15 8.54
N ARG A 219 1.84 -15.43 8.94
CA ARG A 219 2.20 -16.69 9.61
C ARG A 219 1.75 -16.78 11.07
N ASN A 220 1.23 -15.70 11.67
CA ASN A 220 0.83 -15.68 13.07
C ASN A 220 -0.53 -16.40 13.22
N PRO A 221 -0.69 -17.35 14.17
CA PRO A 221 -1.95 -18.08 14.37
C PRO A 221 -3.08 -17.24 15.00
N GLN A 222 -2.82 -15.95 15.22
CA GLN A 222 -3.73 -14.84 15.57
C GLN A 222 -3.24 -13.59 14.78
N THR A 223 -4.01 -12.58 14.41
CA THR A 223 -5.46 -12.50 14.29
C THR A 223 -5.88 -12.76 12.85
N SER A 224 -5.41 -12.00 11.84
CA SER A 224 -5.92 -12.19 10.48
C SER A 224 -5.03 -11.74 9.31
N CYS A 225 -5.36 -12.16 8.08
CA CYS A 225 -4.83 -11.44 6.92
C CYS A 225 -5.54 -10.09 6.77
N ILE A 226 -6.87 -10.07 6.89
CA ILE A 226 -7.65 -8.83 6.87
C ILE A 226 -8.67 -8.82 8.01
N THR A 227 -8.57 -7.81 8.88
CA THR A 227 -9.65 -7.44 9.81
C THR A 227 -10.52 -6.39 9.14
N ILE A 228 -11.83 -6.64 9.05
CA ILE A 228 -12.79 -5.79 8.35
C ILE A 228 -13.74 -5.12 9.34
N LEU A 229 -13.72 -3.78 9.35
CA LEU A 229 -14.74 -2.89 9.89
C LEU A 229 -14.99 -1.79 8.86
N GLY A 230 -16.12 -1.08 8.96
CA GLY A 230 -16.47 0.01 8.03
C GLY A 230 -17.40 -0.42 6.89
N SER A 231 -17.56 0.42 5.88
CA SER A 231 -18.60 0.21 4.85
C SER A 231 -18.10 0.33 3.41
N ARG A 232 -18.71 -0.42 2.48
CA ARG A 232 -18.32 -0.42 1.06
C ARG A 232 -16.85 -0.81 0.91
N ILE A 233 -16.56 -2.03 1.33
CA ILE A 233 -15.22 -2.62 1.33
C ILE A 233 -15.18 -3.67 0.23
N ASP A 234 -14.32 -3.48 -0.77
CA ASP A 234 -14.13 -4.39 -1.89
C ASP A 234 -12.79 -5.12 -1.75
N VAL A 235 -12.85 -6.43 -1.50
CA VAL A 235 -11.69 -7.32 -1.41
C VAL A 235 -11.75 -8.27 -2.59
N ARG A 236 -10.83 -8.13 -3.55
CA ARG A 236 -10.89 -8.92 -4.78
C ARG A 236 -9.56 -9.35 -5.36
N ASP A 237 -9.56 -10.50 -6.02
CA ASP A 237 -8.41 -11.01 -6.78
C ASP A 237 -7.12 -11.15 -5.95
N ASN A 238 -7.23 -11.26 -4.61
CA ASN A 238 -6.07 -11.33 -3.73
C ASN A 238 -5.60 -12.78 -3.58
N TYR A 239 -4.32 -12.95 -3.23
CA TYR A 239 -3.81 -14.19 -2.67
C TYR A 239 -3.57 -13.97 -1.17
N MET A 240 -4.25 -14.74 -0.31
CA MET A 240 -4.13 -14.58 1.13
C MET A 240 -3.80 -15.90 1.79
N SER A 241 -2.78 -15.95 2.65
CA SER A 241 -2.50 -17.13 3.46
C SER A 241 -2.20 -16.78 4.90
N GLY A 242 -2.95 -17.41 5.79
CA GLY A 242 -2.65 -17.45 7.21
C GLY A 242 -3.57 -16.59 8.08
N GLY A 243 -3.04 -16.12 9.20
CA GLY A 243 -3.78 -15.51 10.31
C GLY A 243 -4.39 -16.54 11.26
N GLY A 244 -5.07 -16.06 12.30
CA GLY A 244 -6.04 -16.86 13.04
C GLY A 244 -7.25 -17.18 12.15
N TRP A 245 -7.78 -16.15 11.50
CA TRP A 245 -8.70 -16.28 10.38
C TRP A 245 -8.14 -15.53 9.18
N THR A 246 -8.25 -16.06 7.96
CA THR A 246 -7.76 -15.27 6.81
C THR A 246 -8.55 -13.97 6.67
N ILE A 247 -9.88 -14.02 6.75
CA ILE A 247 -10.75 -12.85 6.90
C ILE A 247 -11.36 -12.84 8.32
N TYR A 248 -11.25 -11.72 9.02
CA TYR A 248 -11.92 -11.49 10.30
C TYR A 248 -12.88 -10.32 10.17
N GLY A 249 -14.18 -10.60 10.14
CA GLY A 249 -15.22 -9.57 10.12
C GLY A 249 -16.15 -9.64 8.92
N GLY A 250 -16.86 -8.54 8.71
CA GLY A 250 -17.97 -8.47 7.76
C GLY A 250 -19.35 -8.36 8.44
N ALA A 251 -19.43 -8.57 9.74
CA ALA A 251 -20.66 -8.38 10.51
C ALA A 251 -20.60 -7.12 11.39
N ASN A 252 -21.75 -6.76 11.96
CA ASN A 252 -21.82 -5.66 12.92
C ASN A 252 -20.86 -5.91 14.10
N ASN A 253 -19.90 -5.00 14.27
CA ASN A 253 -18.88 -4.99 15.30
C ASN A 253 -18.10 -6.31 15.44
N ASN A 254 -17.99 -7.11 14.36
CA ASN A 254 -17.34 -8.43 14.35
C ASN A 254 -17.76 -9.32 15.53
N GLY A 255 -19.06 -9.31 15.87
CA GLY A 255 -19.64 -10.09 16.97
C GLY A 255 -19.34 -9.57 18.38
N HIS A 256 -18.62 -8.44 18.52
CA HIS A 256 -18.36 -7.80 19.81
C HIS A 256 -19.54 -6.92 20.27
N ASN A 257 -19.50 -6.48 21.52
CA ASN A 257 -20.57 -5.70 22.17
C ASN A 257 -21.12 -4.55 21.28
N PRO A 258 -22.42 -4.54 20.92
CA PRO A 258 -23.00 -3.53 20.01
C PRO A 258 -22.94 -2.08 20.52
N LYS A 259 -22.58 -1.86 21.80
CA LYS A 259 -22.29 -0.52 22.35
C LYS A 259 -20.86 -0.03 22.05
N SER A 260 -20.02 -0.84 21.41
CA SER A 260 -18.67 -0.43 21.03
C SER A 260 -18.74 0.68 19.97
N ARG A 261 -17.82 1.64 20.06
CA ARG A 261 -17.65 2.70 19.05
C ARG A 261 -16.82 2.24 17.85
N GLN A 262 -16.54 0.94 17.73
CA GLN A 262 -15.62 0.40 16.71
C GLN A 262 -16.26 0.36 15.32
N GLY A 263 -17.56 0.60 15.18
CA GLY A 263 -18.26 0.61 13.89
C GLY A 263 -18.67 -0.78 13.42
N GLY A 264 -19.78 -0.88 12.69
CA GLY A 264 -20.20 -2.12 12.03
C GLY A 264 -19.58 -2.28 10.65
N ALA A 265 -19.45 -3.52 10.17
CA ALA A 265 -19.14 -3.79 8.78
C ALA A 265 -20.43 -3.86 7.93
N SER A 266 -20.48 -3.22 6.75
CA SER A 266 -21.62 -3.34 5.82
C SER A 266 -21.24 -3.10 4.35
N GLY A 267 -21.94 -3.77 3.43
CA GLY A 267 -21.63 -3.65 2.01
C GLY A 267 -20.21 -4.14 1.70
N VAL A 268 -19.81 -5.24 2.33
CA VAL A 268 -18.52 -5.88 2.09
C VAL A 268 -18.67 -6.84 0.92
N SER A 269 -17.66 -6.87 0.05
CA SER A 269 -17.53 -7.80 -1.06
C SER A 269 -16.20 -8.52 -0.94
N VAL A 270 -16.22 -9.86 -0.95
CA VAL A 270 -15.01 -10.70 -1.09
C VAL A 270 -15.20 -11.55 -2.34
N THR A 271 -14.41 -11.28 -3.37
CA THR A 271 -14.59 -11.93 -4.68
C THR A 271 -13.30 -12.45 -5.27
N ASN A 272 -13.40 -13.57 -5.99
CA ASN A 272 -12.31 -14.15 -6.78
C ASN A 272 -10.97 -14.23 -6.04
N THR A 273 -10.99 -14.46 -4.73
CA THR A 273 -9.79 -14.46 -3.89
C THR A 273 -9.32 -15.88 -3.64
N ILE A 274 -8.01 -16.11 -3.73
CA ILE A 274 -7.38 -17.39 -3.44
C ILE A 274 -6.97 -17.44 -1.97
N PHE A 275 -7.50 -18.45 -1.26
CA PHE A 275 -7.17 -18.78 0.12
C PHE A 275 -6.04 -19.81 0.13
N GLY A 276 -4.83 -19.36 0.47
CA GLY A 276 -3.61 -20.14 0.52
C GLY A 276 -3.45 -20.91 1.83
N ARG A 277 -2.92 -22.14 1.74
CA ARG A 277 -2.68 -23.02 2.89
C ARG A 277 -1.20 -23.16 3.27
N GLU A 278 -0.37 -22.18 2.90
CA GLU A 278 1.06 -22.20 3.17
C GLU A 278 1.39 -22.30 4.66
N TYR A 279 0.64 -21.61 5.52
CA TYR A 279 0.89 -21.60 6.96
C TYR A 279 -0.06 -22.49 7.76
N PHE A 280 -1.32 -22.61 7.33
CA PHE A 280 -2.33 -23.40 8.04
C PHE A 280 -3.23 -24.14 7.06
N ALA A 281 -3.57 -25.39 7.40
CA ALA A 281 -4.35 -26.29 6.55
C ALA A 281 -5.76 -25.77 6.18
N LYS A 282 -6.30 -24.80 6.93
CA LYS A 282 -7.64 -24.23 6.68
C LYS A 282 -7.61 -22.87 5.97
N SER A 283 -6.42 -22.36 5.62
CA SER A 283 -6.16 -20.95 5.30
C SER A 283 -6.54 -20.08 6.50
N GLY A 284 -5.65 -19.98 7.47
CA GLY A 284 -5.94 -19.49 8.81
C GLY A 284 -5.97 -20.62 9.83
N ASN A 285 -5.53 -20.36 11.06
CA ASN A 285 -5.45 -21.38 12.11
C ASN A 285 -6.83 -21.93 12.52
N PHE A 286 -7.83 -21.06 12.60
CA PHE A 286 -9.21 -21.38 12.98
C PHE A 286 -10.12 -21.58 11.76
N GLY A 287 -9.83 -20.93 10.64
CA GLY A 287 -10.58 -21.07 9.39
C GLY A 287 -10.35 -19.90 8.43
N PRO A 288 -10.95 -19.95 7.23
CA PRO A 288 -10.79 -18.89 6.23
C PRO A 288 -11.47 -17.58 6.61
N VAL A 289 -12.50 -17.63 7.46
CA VAL A 289 -13.42 -16.52 7.71
C VAL A 289 -14.06 -16.65 9.10
N SER A 290 -14.40 -15.51 9.71
CA SER A 290 -15.27 -15.44 10.89
C SER A 290 -16.03 -14.11 10.91
N TYR A 291 -17.18 -14.10 11.59
CA TYR A 291 -18.04 -12.92 11.77
C TYR A 291 -18.53 -12.33 10.45
N TRP A 292 -19.04 -13.16 9.55
CA TRP A 292 -19.58 -12.75 8.27
C TRP A 292 -21.10 -12.51 8.32
N ASP A 293 -21.57 -11.41 7.74
CA ASP A 293 -23.01 -11.15 7.55
C ASP A 293 -23.46 -11.64 6.17
N LYS A 294 -24.58 -12.38 6.13
CA LYS A 294 -25.16 -12.93 4.89
C LYS A 294 -25.63 -11.88 3.87
N THR A 295 -25.75 -10.61 4.28
CA THR A 295 -26.08 -9.49 3.38
C THR A 295 -24.90 -9.01 2.55
N ASN A 296 -23.67 -9.42 2.91
CA ASN A 296 -22.47 -9.15 2.13
C ASN A 296 -22.33 -10.09 0.93
N THR A 297 -21.46 -9.72 0.00
CA THR A 297 -21.18 -10.50 -1.20
C THR A 297 -19.96 -11.40 -1.00
N TRP A 298 -20.13 -12.70 -1.23
CA TRP A 298 -19.05 -13.68 -1.24
C TRP A 298 -19.15 -14.53 -2.50
N THR A 299 -18.20 -14.41 -3.43
CA THR A 299 -18.33 -15.06 -4.75
C THR A 299 -16.99 -15.49 -5.34
N ASN A 300 -16.96 -16.71 -5.89
CA ASN A 300 -15.79 -17.29 -6.57
C ASN A 300 -14.49 -17.35 -5.72
N ASN A 301 -14.63 -17.40 -4.39
CA ASN A 301 -13.49 -17.57 -3.50
C ASN A 301 -13.14 -19.05 -3.40
N HIS A 302 -11.87 -19.39 -3.55
CA HIS A 302 -11.43 -20.77 -3.64
C HIS A 302 -10.05 -20.98 -3.01
N TYR A 303 -9.76 -22.21 -2.61
CA TYR A 303 -8.40 -22.65 -2.33
C TYR A 303 -7.61 -22.82 -3.64
N ARG A 304 -6.28 -22.93 -3.56
CA ARG A 304 -5.41 -22.99 -4.75
C ARG A 304 -5.78 -24.13 -5.73
N GLU A 305 -6.28 -25.25 -5.21
CA GLU A 305 -6.73 -26.40 -6.00
C GLU A 305 -8.10 -26.22 -6.67
N GLY A 306 -8.77 -25.07 -6.46
CA GLY A 306 -10.06 -24.74 -7.07
C GLY A 306 -11.28 -25.03 -6.19
N THR A 307 -11.11 -25.70 -5.05
CA THR A 307 -12.20 -25.95 -4.09
C THR A 307 -12.78 -24.64 -3.58
N LEU A 308 -14.08 -24.43 -3.71
CA LEU A 308 -14.75 -23.22 -3.21
C LEU A 308 -14.63 -23.09 -1.68
N VAL A 309 -14.43 -21.86 -1.24
CA VAL A 309 -14.46 -21.46 0.18
C VAL A 309 -15.82 -20.84 0.45
N ALA A 310 -16.49 -21.24 1.52
CA ALA A 310 -17.72 -20.62 2.00
C ALA A 310 -17.41 -19.57 3.09
N PRO A 311 -18.24 -18.51 3.21
CA PRO A 311 -18.14 -17.53 4.29
C PRO A 311 -18.58 -18.09 5.66
#